data_AF-N8XAG5-F1
#
_entry.id   AF-N8XAG5-F1
#
_cell.length_a   1.000
_cell.length_b   1.000
_cell.length_c   1.000
_cell.angle_alpha   90.00
_cell.angle_beta   90.00
_cell.angle_gamma   90.00
#
_symmetry.space_group_name_H-M   'P 1'
#
loop_
_entity.id
_entity.type
_entity.pdbx_description
1 polymer ?
#
loop_
_entity_poly.entity_id
_entity_poly.type
_entity_poly.pdbx_seq_one_letter_code
_entity_poly.pdbx_strand_id
1 'polypeptide(L)'
;MNKSFSPLLIITALSSSLLLSGCDYFKKKKDDNNTALAEWSCTNQSNIDQIQKFLKDEYLLQVSDNIANSGYEADQALLQKINNGLKFEVKNVRTLSNDSTKTNQLECESQLVVQFPKGLQQRAENAYAEYGQDCRSEECEGEGYRTLREYIEAGESKLVLGNDQLKGKFNYNVVKTDQDGLTLDVLNQDAIIQGVSFVSVKAVQYAAYIKENKDIRERQQKNQIENAAQTELAQKAMDIRKKELDEEKAKQVDRLNQTWDSLTEEAKAQLKQDQAEWFEKRDVDCKVISQKSYSELPESEVETYQQQRQYWDDAMSQQNKEMQYTKCFNKRTAERIIYLNNALN
;
A
#
# COMPACT_ATOMS: atom_id res chain seq x y z
N MET A 1 -1.15 24.21 -60.28
CA MET A 1 -1.83 25.48 -59.93
C MET A 1 -2.18 25.44 -58.46
N ASN A 2 -1.67 26.43 -57.70
CA ASN A 2 -2.23 27.06 -56.48
C ASN A 2 -2.78 26.15 -55.36
N LYS A 3 -2.50 26.35 -54.06
CA LYS A 3 -1.80 27.38 -53.28
C LYS A 3 -1.73 26.81 -51.85
N SER A 4 -0.56 26.94 -51.21
CA SER A 4 -0.33 27.51 -49.88
C SER A 4 -1.42 27.36 -48.81
N PHE A 5 -1.06 26.93 -47.60
CA PHE A 5 -1.09 27.81 -46.41
C PHE A 5 -0.33 27.16 -45.24
N SER A 6 0.83 27.75 -44.89
CA SER A 6 1.49 27.58 -43.59
C SER A 6 0.62 28.16 -42.49
N PRO A 7 0.52 27.54 -41.31
CA PRO A 7 0.09 28.25 -40.12
C PRO A 7 1.28 29.02 -39.53
N LEU A 8 1.18 30.35 -39.58
CA LEU A 8 1.90 31.27 -38.72
C LEU A 8 1.51 30.95 -37.26
N LEU A 9 2.44 30.38 -36.49
CA LEU A 9 2.33 30.31 -35.04
C LEU A 9 2.71 31.67 -34.47
N ILE A 10 1.69 32.41 -34.04
CA ILE A 10 1.82 33.64 -33.27
C ILE A 10 2.35 33.27 -31.88
N ILE A 11 3.63 33.58 -31.64
CA ILE A 11 4.24 33.52 -30.31
C ILE A 11 3.81 34.79 -29.57
N THR A 12 2.72 34.73 -28.81
CA THR A 12 2.41 35.73 -27.78
C THR A 12 3.16 35.35 -26.50
N ALA A 13 4.29 36.03 -26.28
CA ALA A 13 4.99 36.02 -25.01
C ALA A 13 4.13 36.73 -23.94
N LEU A 14 3.47 35.94 -23.09
CA LEU A 14 2.96 36.40 -21.80
C LEU A 14 3.96 35.98 -20.73
N SER A 15 4.91 36.87 -20.48
CA SER A 15 5.80 36.89 -19.34
C SER A 15 4.98 36.95 -18.04
N SER A 16 4.70 35.78 -17.48
CA SER A 16 4.25 35.62 -16.10
C SER A 16 5.47 35.24 -15.27
N SER A 17 5.89 36.16 -14.42
CA SER A 17 6.97 36.02 -13.46
C SER A 17 6.67 34.85 -12.51
N LEU A 18 7.16 33.65 -12.84
CA LEU A 18 7.28 32.58 -11.88
C LEU A 18 8.37 32.98 -10.88
N LEU A 19 7.94 33.54 -9.74
CA LEU A 19 8.76 33.54 -8.54
C LEU A 19 8.96 32.09 -8.12
N LEU A 20 10.00 31.47 -8.66
CA LEU A 20 10.65 30.30 -8.08
C LEU A 20 11.18 30.70 -6.70
N SER A 21 10.32 30.63 -5.69
CA SER A 21 10.76 30.43 -4.31
C SER A 21 11.23 28.98 -4.23
N GLY A 22 12.51 28.79 -4.52
CA GLY A 22 13.18 27.51 -4.39
C GLY A 22 13.00 26.95 -2.99
N CYS A 23 12.70 25.66 -2.93
CA CYS A 23 12.68 24.82 -1.74
C CYS A 23 14.03 24.91 -1.02
N ASP A 24 14.07 25.72 0.03
CA ASP A 24 15.09 25.67 1.06
C ASP A 24 14.32 25.60 2.40
N TYR A 25 13.75 24.43 2.68
CA TYR A 25 13.00 24.17 3.90
C TYR A 25 13.65 23.00 4.65
N PHE A 26 13.94 23.25 5.92
CA PHE A 26 14.60 22.40 6.91
C PHE A 26 16.14 22.33 6.92
N LYS A 27 16.78 23.49 7.05
CA LYS A 27 17.64 23.64 8.24
C LYS A 27 16.74 24.15 9.37
N LYS A 28 16.49 23.34 10.40
CA LYS A 28 16.00 23.84 11.70
C LYS A 28 17.00 24.92 12.12
N LYS A 29 16.69 26.20 11.88
CA LYS A 29 17.25 27.25 12.70
C LYS A 29 16.78 26.92 14.11
N LYS A 30 17.72 26.82 15.05
CA LYS A 30 17.40 27.14 16.45
C LYS A 30 16.88 28.57 16.41
N ASP A 31 15.58 28.73 16.19
CA ASP A 31 14.93 29.94 16.62
C ASP A 31 14.99 29.88 18.14
N ASP A 32 15.84 30.71 18.72
CA ASP A 32 15.77 31.08 20.12
C ASP A 32 14.37 31.69 20.32
N ASN A 33 13.37 30.85 20.58
CA ASN A 33 12.04 31.23 21.04
C ASN A 33 12.12 31.75 22.49
N ASN A 34 13.07 32.66 22.75
CA ASN A 34 13.29 33.31 24.02
C ASN A 34 12.22 34.39 24.20
N THR A 35 11.02 33.95 24.60
CA THR A 35 10.07 34.86 25.24
C THR A 35 10.62 35.15 26.62
N ALA A 36 10.91 36.43 26.91
CA ALA A 36 11.44 36.81 28.21
C ALA A 36 10.43 36.43 29.32
N LEU A 37 10.88 35.59 30.26
CA LEU A 37 10.06 35.22 31.42
C LEU A 37 9.92 36.39 32.39
N ALA A 38 8.82 36.40 33.13
CA ALA A 38 8.50 37.49 34.06
C ALA A 38 9.35 37.45 35.35
N GLU A 39 9.71 36.24 35.80
CA GLU A 39 10.45 36.04 37.04
C GLU A 39 11.21 34.71 37.04
N TRP A 40 12.33 34.64 37.75
CA TRP A 40 13.10 33.40 37.92
C TRP A 40 12.44 32.47 38.95
N SER A 41 11.37 31.80 38.53
CA SER A 41 10.57 30.93 39.39
C SER A 41 9.85 29.85 38.58
N CYS A 42 9.80 28.63 39.12
CA CYS A 42 8.99 27.56 38.55
C CYS A 42 7.48 27.83 38.69
N THR A 43 7.05 28.50 39.77
CA THR A 43 5.64 28.65 40.15
C THR A 43 5.01 29.98 39.75
N ASN A 44 5.76 30.86 39.08
CA ASN A 44 5.22 32.14 38.61
C ASN A 44 4.17 31.89 37.51
N GLN A 45 2.96 32.46 37.68
CA GLN A 45 1.85 32.19 36.78
C GLN A 45 2.11 32.67 35.34
N SER A 46 2.81 33.79 35.15
CA SER A 46 3.16 34.27 33.82
C SER A 46 4.06 33.27 33.08
N ASN A 47 5.01 32.65 33.78
CA ASN A 47 5.86 31.60 33.20
C ASN A 47 5.05 30.35 32.82
N ILE A 48 4.09 29.97 33.68
CA ILE A 48 3.18 28.85 33.42
C ILE A 48 2.31 29.14 32.18
N ASP A 49 1.72 30.33 32.09
CA ASP A 49 0.89 30.76 30.96
C ASP A 49 1.71 30.77 29.66
N GLN A 50 2.98 31.21 29.71
CA GLN A 50 3.90 31.15 28.58
C GLN A 50 4.18 29.72 28.12
N ILE A 51 4.41 28.77 29.03
CA ILE A 51 4.57 27.34 28.69
C ILE A 51 3.32 26.79 28.02
N GLN A 52 2.14 27.05 28.58
CA GLN A 52 0.87 26.56 28.03
C GLN A 52 0.61 27.14 26.64
N LYS A 53 0.91 28.43 26.44
CA LYS A 53 0.83 29.08 25.14
C LYS A 53 1.81 28.49 24.14
N PHE A 54 3.06 28.30 24.54
CA PHE A 54 4.08 27.69 23.70
C PHE A 54 3.67 26.29 23.23
N LEU A 55 3.26 25.41 24.15
CA LEU A 55 2.77 24.07 23.81
C LEU A 55 1.57 24.13 22.87
N LYS A 56 0.67 25.11 23.05
CA LYS A 56 -0.48 25.31 22.17
C LYS A 56 -0.05 25.71 20.76
N ASP A 57 0.87 26.66 20.64
CA ASP A 57 1.35 27.17 19.36
C ASP A 57 2.09 26.07 18.57
N GLU A 58 2.97 25.31 19.24
CA GLU A 58 3.68 24.15 18.67
C GLU A 58 2.72 23.04 18.23
N TYR A 59 1.69 22.76 19.03
CA TYR A 59 0.62 21.83 18.65
C TYR A 59 -0.11 22.26 17.37
N LEU A 60 -0.43 23.54 17.24
CA LEU A 60 -1.14 24.05 16.06
C LEU A 60 -0.29 23.91 14.80
N LEU A 61 1.02 24.18 14.90
CA LEU A 61 1.98 23.96 13.81
C LEU A 61 2.04 22.49 13.42
N GLN A 62 2.26 21.60 14.38
CA GLN A 62 2.36 20.16 14.11
C GLN A 62 1.08 19.58 13.50
N VAL A 63 -0.10 20.00 13.97
CA VAL A 63 -1.37 19.54 13.37
C VAL A 63 -1.52 20.03 11.94
N SER A 64 -1.18 21.29 11.66
CA SER A 64 -1.20 21.84 10.30
C SER A 64 -0.30 21.03 9.36
N ASP A 65 0.94 20.78 9.79
CA ASP A 65 1.92 20.01 9.02
C ASP A 65 1.47 18.57 8.81
N ASN A 66 0.98 17.89 9.84
CA ASN A 66 0.49 16.52 9.74
C ASN A 66 -0.69 16.42 8.78
N ILE A 67 -1.64 17.34 8.83
CA ILE A 67 -2.78 17.35 7.90
C ILE A 67 -2.30 17.56 6.46
N ALA A 68 -1.41 18.54 6.24
CA ALA A 68 -0.88 18.86 4.92
C ALA A 68 -0.14 17.67 4.26
N ASN A 69 0.54 16.86 5.07
CA ASN A 69 1.36 15.74 4.60
C ASN A 69 0.65 14.37 4.66
N SER A 70 -0.55 14.29 5.20
CA SER A 70 -1.24 13.00 5.44
C SER A 70 -1.81 12.31 4.20
N GLY A 71 -2.10 13.05 3.12
CA GLY A 71 -2.88 12.54 1.99
C GLY A 71 -4.38 12.36 2.26
N TYR A 72 -4.85 12.69 3.48
CA TYR A 72 -6.24 12.52 3.90
C TYR A 72 -6.98 13.85 4.06
N GLU A 73 -8.22 13.91 3.57
CA GLU A 73 -9.09 15.06 3.80
C GLU A 73 -9.44 15.17 5.29
N ALA A 74 -9.24 16.37 5.85
CA ALA A 74 -9.56 16.69 7.23
C ALA A 74 -10.84 17.52 7.34
N ASP A 75 -11.71 17.17 8.29
CA ASP A 75 -12.89 17.98 8.66
C ASP A 75 -12.43 19.32 9.27
N GLN A 76 -12.44 20.37 8.45
CA GLN A 76 -11.98 21.71 8.83
C GLN A 76 -12.82 22.35 9.94
N ALA A 77 -14.14 22.09 9.95
CA ALA A 77 -15.02 22.64 10.97
C ALA A 77 -14.76 21.99 12.34
N LEU A 78 -14.51 20.68 12.35
CA LEU A 78 -14.08 19.97 13.54
C LEU A 78 -12.68 20.39 13.98
N LEU A 79 -11.73 20.51 13.04
CA LEU A 79 -10.38 20.99 13.32
C LEU A 79 -10.39 22.33 14.04
N GLN A 80 -11.18 23.30 13.55
CA GLN A 80 -11.32 24.60 14.19
C GLN A 80 -11.90 24.48 15.61
N LYS A 81 -12.91 23.62 15.81
CA LYS A 81 -13.48 23.35 17.14
C LYS A 81 -12.45 22.75 18.10
N ILE A 82 -11.63 21.81 17.63
CA ILE A 82 -10.56 21.22 18.43
C ILE A 82 -9.51 22.27 18.77
N ASN A 83 -9.05 23.03 17.79
CA ASN A 83 -8.04 24.06 17.98
C ASN A 83 -8.52 25.14 18.96
N ASN A 84 -9.80 25.48 18.98
CA ASN A 84 -10.36 26.44 19.95
C ASN A 84 -10.63 25.81 21.33
N GLY A 85 -10.97 24.52 21.39
CA GLY A 85 -11.40 23.86 22.63
C GLY A 85 -10.29 23.15 23.41
N LEU A 86 -9.18 22.79 22.75
CA LEU A 86 -8.07 22.05 23.37
C LEU A 86 -7.22 22.97 24.26
N LYS A 87 -7.00 22.56 25.50
CA LYS A 87 -6.25 23.34 26.51
C LYS A 87 -5.09 22.55 27.07
N PHE A 88 -3.93 23.18 27.15
CA PHE A 88 -2.79 22.69 27.94
C PHE A 88 -2.88 23.29 29.33
N GLU A 89 -2.80 22.47 30.39
CA GLU A 89 -2.84 22.90 31.78
C GLU A 89 -1.66 22.33 32.55
N VAL A 90 -0.84 23.21 33.12
CA VAL A 90 0.28 22.84 34.01
C VAL A 90 -0.19 22.98 35.46
N LYS A 91 -0.13 21.88 36.23
CA LYS A 91 -0.62 21.80 37.60
C LYS A 91 0.44 21.25 38.53
N ASN A 92 0.28 21.47 39.84
CA ASN A 92 1.12 20.87 40.89
C ASN A 92 2.63 21.13 40.69
N VAL A 93 2.99 22.38 40.41
CA VAL A 93 4.37 22.76 40.11
C VAL A 93 5.24 22.73 41.37
N ARG A 94 6.44 22.15 41.27
CA ARG A 94 7.47 22.13 42.28
C ARG A 94 8.86 22.41 41.69
N THR A 95 9.72 23.04 42.47
CA THR A 95 11.14 23.24 42.15
C THR A 95 11.96 22.10 42.73
N LEU A 96 12.84 21.50 41.92
CA LEU A 96 13.73 20.40 42.33
C LEU A 96 15.16 20.86 42.64
N SER A 97 15.58 22.04 42.16
CA SER A 97 16.92 22.57 42.43
C SER A 97 17.16 22.84 43.92
N ASN A 98 18.18 22.20 44.49
CA ASN A 98 18.47 22.23 45.93
C ASN A 98 19.05 23.56 46.45
N ASP A 99 19.79 24.30 45.62
CA ASP A 99 20.36 25.62 45.98
C ASP A 99 20.20 26.56 44.79
N SER A 100 19.03 27.21 44.71
CA SER A 100 18.73 28.16 43.63
C SER A 100 19.82 29.22 43.50
N THR A 101 20.42 29.69 44.60
CA THR A 101 21.41 30.78 44.60
C THR A 101 22.74 30.45 43.91
N LYS A 102 23.05 29.16 43.69
CA LYS A 102 24.30 28.69 43.07
C LYS A 102 24.12 28.11 41.66
N THR A 103 22.90 28.15 41.13
CA THR A 103 22.58 27.63 39.81
C THR A 103 22.01 28.73 38.92
N ASN A 104 22.28 28.64 37.62
CA ASN A 104 21.60 29.41 36.59
C ASN A 104 20.35 28.68 36.07
N GLN A 105 20.08 27.45 36.52
CA GLN A 105 18.98 26.62 36.07
C GLN A 105 18.11 26.14 37.25
N LEU A 106 16.81 26.45 37.18
CA LEU A 106 15.79 25.84 38.04
C LEU A 106 15.18 24.64 37.31
N GLU A 107 15.34 23.46 37.90
CA GLU A 107 14.63 22.26 37.48
C GLU A 107 13.23 22.28 38.06
N CYS A 108 12.22 22.25 37.19
CA CYS A 108 10.82 22.29 37.57
C CYS A 108 10.14 20.96 37.24
N GLU A 109 9.33 20.47 38.17
CA GLU A 109 8.47 19.32 37.96
C GLU A 109 7.02 19.72 38.14
N SER A 110 6.14 19.20 37.30
CA SER A 110 4.72 19.46 37.37
C SER A 110 3.93 18.32 36.73
N GLN A 111 2.61 18.49 36.67
CA GLN A 111 1.71 17.63 35.94
C GLN A 111 1.13 18.39 34.75
N LEU A 112 1.31 17.84 33.55
CA LEU A 112 0.61 18.32 32.36
C LEU A 112 -0.74 17.60 32.25
N VAL A 113 -1.79 18.38 32.02
CA VAL A 113 -3.12 17.90 31.62
C VAL A 113 -3.50 18.61 30.32
N VAL A 114 -3.60 17.85 29.25
CA VAL A 114 -4.15 18.33 27.98
C VAL A 114 -5.61 17.95 27.94
N GLN A 115 -6.51 18.92 28.05
CA GLN A 115 -7.95 18.67 27.97
C GLN A 115 -8.39 18.74 26.51
N PHE A 116 -9.02 17.66 26.04
CA PHE A 116 -9.65 17.60 24.74
C PHE A 116 -11.12 18.06 24.82
N PRO A 117 -11.68 18.58 23.72
CA PRO A 117 -13.11 18.68 23.57
C PRO A 117 -13.79 17.32 23.82
N LYS A 118 -14.95 17.35 24.47
CA LYS A 118 -15.70 16.14 24.83
C LYS A 118 -15.98 15.26 23.61
N GLY A 119 -15.69 13.96 23.73
CA GLY A 119 -15.88 12.96 22.69
C GLY A 119 -14.79 12.93 21.62
N LEU A 120 -13.78 13.82 21.68
CA LEU A 120 -12.68 13.81 20.73
C LEU A 120 -11.86 12.51 20.84
N GLN A 121 -11.61 12.05 22.06
CA GLN A 121 -10.84 10.82 22.28
C GLN A 121 -11.52 9.64 21.59
N GLN A 122 -12.81 9.42 21.86
CA GLN A 122 -13.57 8.30 21.27
C GLN A 122 -13.56 8.38 19.74
N ARG A 123 -13.68 9.59 19.18
CA ARG A 123 -13.62 9.79 17.73
C ARG A 123 -12.24 9.42 17.18
N ALA A 124 -11.17 9.82 17.84
CA ALA A 124 -9.81 9.48 17.45
C ALA A 124 -9.55 7.96 17.54
N GLU A 125 -10.08 7.30 18.57
CA GLU A 125 -10.00 5.84 18.73
C GLU A 125 -10.72 5.11 17.59
N ASN A 126 -11.93 5.55 17.24
CA ASN A 126 -12.66 5.00 16.09
C ASN A 126 -11.90 5.23 14.78
N ALA A 127 -11.27 6.40 14.64
CA ALA A 127 -10.47 6.71 13.46
C ALA A 127 -9.20 5.88 13.35
N TYR A 128 -8.54 5.64 14.48
CA TYR A 128 -7.39 4.75 14.55
C TYR A 128 -7.76 3.32 14.16
N ALA A 129 -8.93 2.84 14.60
CA ALA A 129 -9.43 1.52 14.23
C ALA A 129 -9.73 1.40 12.72
N GLU A 130 -10.30 2.44 12.10
CA GLU A 130 -10.52 2.44 10.64
C GLU A 130 -9.20 2.55 9.87
N TYR A 131 -8.28 3.41 10.32
CA TYR A 131 -6.96 3.57 9.69
C TYR A 131 -6.20 2.24 9.61
N GLY A 132 -6.31 1.38 10.64
CA GLY A 132 -5.61 0.09 10.70
C GLY A 132 -6.32 -1.10 10.03
N GLN A 133 -7.57 -0.98 9.53
CA GLN A 133 -8.32 -2.14 9.04
C GLN A 133 -7.78 -2.71 7.71
N ASP A 134 -7.37 -1.84 6.78
CA ASP A 134 -6.95 -2.24 5.44
C ASP A 134 -5.48 -1.89 5.13
N CYS A 135 -4.78 -1.23 6.07
CA CYS A 135 -3.34 -0.94 6.01
C CYS A 135 -2.55 -2.24 6.30
N ARG A 136 -2.21 -3.00 5.25
CA ARG A 136 -1.43 -4.26 5.33
C ARG A 136 0.05 -4.10 5.00
N SER A 137 0.57 -2.88 5.00
CA SER A 137 1.95 -2.58 4.62
C SER A 137 2.73 -2.04 5.81
N GLU A 138 4.01 -2.45 5.91
CA GLU A 138 5.03 -2.02 6.89
C GLU A 138 5.24 -0.48 7.00
N GLU A 139 4.58 0.29 6.14
CA GLU A 139 4.69 1.74 5.99
C GLU A 139 3.62 2.53 6.76
N CYS A 140 2.67 1.87 7.43
CA CYS A 140 1.61 2.56 8.14
C CYS A 140 2.06 3.00 9.54
N GLU A 141 1.93 4.29 9.86
CA GLU A 141 2.27 4.82 11.19
C GLU A 141 1.39 4.17 12.27
N GLY A 142 1.99 3.34 13.13
CA GLY A 142 1.29 2.63 14.20
C GLY A 142 1.40 1.11 14.15
N GLU A 143 2.21 0.54 13.24
CA GLU A 143 2.54 -0.88 13.21
C GLU A 143 2.91 -1.41 14.62
N GLY A 144 2.12 -2.38 15.10
CA GLY A 144 2.35 -3.08 16.37
C GLY A 144 1.42 -2.71 17.52
N TYR A 145 0.69 -1.59 17.46
CA TYR A 145 -0.24 -1.17 18.51
C TYR A 145 -1.69 -1.43 18.11
N ARG A 146 -2.47 -2.06 19.00
CA ARG A 146 -3.87 -2.42 18.73
C ARG A 146 -4.84 -1.27 18.98
N THR A 147 -4.43 -0.30 19.79
CA THR A 147 -5.29 0.83 20.16
C THR A 147 -4.53 2.16 20.12
N LEU A 148 -5.26 3.25 19.89
CA LEU A 148 -4.72 4.60 19.99
C LEU A 148 -4.00 4.84 21.32
N ARG A 149 -4.56 4.30 22.40
CA ARG A 149 -3.98 4.41 23.75
C ARG A 149 -2.60 3.75 23.83
N GLU A 150 -2.48 2.51 23.35
CA GLU A 150 -1.19 1.80 23.34
C GLU A 150 -0.14 2.56 22.53
N TYR A 151 -0.52 3.10 21.37
CA TYR A 151 0.37 3.93 20.54
C TYR A 151 0.89 5.16 21.29
N ILE A 152 -0.01 5.90 21.95
CA ILE A 152 0.36 7.13 22.69
C ILE A 152 1.22 6.81 23.92
N GLU A 153 0.85 5.77 24.69
CA GLU A 153 1.53 5.41 25.93
C GLU A 153 2.89 4.74 25.72
N ALA A 154 3.14 4.18 24.55
CA ALA A 154 4.45 3.66 24.17
C ALA A 154 5.49 4.75 23.87
N GLY A 155 5.05 5.99 23.62
CA GLY A 155 5.92 7.12 23.33
C GLY A 155 6.65 7.70 24.55
N GLU A 156 7.63 8.57 24.29
CA GLU A 156 8.46 9.19 25.34
C GLU A 156 7.76 10.31 26.14
N SER A 157 6.53 10.65 25.78
CA SER A 157 5.76 11.76 26.38
C SER A 157 5.41 11.51 27.85
N LYS A 158 5.37 10.24 28.29
CA LYS A 158 4.88 9.81 29.61
C LYS A 158 3.45 10.29 29.92
N LEU A 159 2.68 10.61 28.89
CA LEU A 159 1.28 10.98 29.00
C LEU A 159 0.39 9.75 28.85
N VAL A 160 -0.65 9.68 29.66
CA VAL A 160 -1.65 8.60 29.67
C VAL A 160 -2.94 9.16 29.07
N LEU A 161 -3.53 8.42 28.13
CA LEU A 161 -4.78 8.80 27.46
C LEU A 161 -5.99 8.27 28.25
N GLY A 162 -6.94 9.15 28.56
CA GLY A 162 -8.23 8.71 29.09
C GLY A 162 -9.13 9.83 29.59
N ASN A 163 -10.44 9.68 29.43
CA ASN A 163 -11.48 10.65 29.80
C ASN A 163 -11.34 12.01 29.08
N ASP A 164 -11.14 11.99 27.75
CA ASP A 164 -10.94 13.18 26.93
C ASP A 164 -9.77 14.06 27.41
N GLN A 165 -8.71 13.43 27.91
CA GLN A 165 -7.49 14.13 28.31
C GLN A 165 -6.25 13.26 28.10
N LEU A 166 -5.10 13.92 27.92
CA LEU A 166 -3.78 13.35 28.13
C LEU A 166 -3.20 13.91 29.43
N LYS A 167 -2.70 13.03 30.30
CA LYS A 167 -2.22 13.43 31.62
C LYS A 167 -0.95 12.70 31.99
N GLY A 168 0.03 13.42 32.52
CA GLY A 168 1.29 12.80 32.95
C GLY A 168 2.24 13.75 33.66
N LYS A 169 3.41 13.22 34.01
CA LYS A 169 4.50 14.00 34.60
C LYS A 169 5.11 14.90 33.51
N PHE A 170 5.38 16.15 33.86
CA PHE A 170 5.92 17.15 32.96
C PHE A 170 7.09 17.86 33.64
N ASN A 171 8.23 17.91 32.94
CA ASN A 171 9.45 18.50 33.47
C ASN A 171 9.88 19.63 32.52
N TYR A 172 10.37 20.72 33.09
CA TYR A 172 10.92 21.83 32.34
C TYR A 172 11.96 22.56 33.18
N ASN A 173 12.82 23.32 32.52
CA ASN A 173 13.84 24.12 33.16
C ASN A 173 13.58 25.61 32.93
N VAL A 174 13.84 26.43 33.96
CA VAL A 174 13.92 27.89 33.84
C VAL A 174 15.39 28.28 33.94
N VAL A 175 15.95 28.82 32.86
CA VAL A 175 17.39 29.09 32.73
C VAL A 175 17.65 30.60 32.65
N LYS A 176 18.63 31.09 33.40
CA LYS A 176 19.17 32.45 33.30
C LYS A 176 20.09 32.57 32.10
N THR A 177 19.96 33.65 31.34
CA THR A 177 20.85 33.97 30.23
C THR A 177 21.88 35.02 30.63
N ASP A 178 22.94 35.14 29.83
CA ASP A 178 24.05 36.08 30.05
C ASP A 178 23.65 37.57 29.95
N GLN A 179 22.43 37.88 29.50
CA GLN A 179 21.91 39.23 29.32
C GLN A 179 20.80 39.61 30.33
N ASP A 180 20.84 39.05 31.54
CA ASP A 180 19.78 39.18 32.57
C ASP A 180 18.39 38.69 32.10
N GLY A 181 18.35 37.93 31.00
CA GLY A 181 17.14 37.31 30.46
C GLY A 181 16.90 35.93 31.06
N LEU A 182 15.73 35.37 30.74
CA LEU A 182 15.30 34.06 31.20
C LEU A 182 14.72 33.27 30.03
N THR A 183 14.96 31.96 30.01
CA THR A 183 14.48 31.04 28.96
C THR A 183 13.87 29.79 29.56
N LEU A 184 13.01 29.15 28.78
CA LEU A 184 12.37 27.89 29.12
C LEU A 184 12.96 26.77 28.27
N ASP A 185 13.27 25.65 28.90
CA ASP A 185 13.61 24.40 28.22
C ASP A 185 12.59 23.33 28.63
N VAL A 186 11.70 22.98 27.70
CA VAL A 186 10.62 22.02 27.91
C VAL A 186 11.11 20.62 27.54
N LEU A 187 11.25 19.75 28.54
CA LEU A 187 11.75 18.39 28.32
C LEU A 187 10.69 17.53 27.62
N ASN A 188 11.12 16.73 26.65
CA ASN A 188 10.28 15.84 25.84
C ASN A 188 9.13 16.57 25.09
N GLN A 189 9.31 17.85 24.76
CA GLN A 189 8.34 18.65 24.02
C GLN A 189 7.86 17.93 22.75
N ASP A 190 8.78 17.49 21.91
CA ASP A 190 8.46 16.85 20.62
C ASP A 190 7.51 15.66 20.81
N ALA A 191 7.80 14.77 21.76
CA ALA A 191 6.97 13.61 22.05
C ALA A 191 5.57 13.99 22.58
N ILE A 192 5.46 15.04 23.40
CA ILE A 192 4.17 15.56 23.88
C ILE A 192 3.35 16.10 22.71
N ILE A 193 3.95 16.95 21.87
CA ILE A 193 3.27 17.58 20.74
C ILE A 193 2.86 16.54 19.69
N GLN A 194 3.72 15.55 19.42
CA GLN A 194 3.39 14.41 18.56
C GLN A 194 2.18 13.65 19.09
N GLY A 195 2.14 13.27 20.37
CA GLY A 195 1.00 12.54 20.93
C GLY A 195 -0.32 13.31 20.87
N VAL A 196 -0.30 14.60 21.23
CA VAL A 196 -1.50 15.45 21.24
C VAL A 196 -2.00 15.72 19.80
N SER A 197 -1.08 16.02 18.88
CA SER A 197 -1.42 16.26 17.48
C SER A 197 -1.99 15.00 16.82
N PHE A 198 -1.42 13.82 17.12
CA PHE A 198 -1.88 12.55 16.57
C PHE A 198 -3.35 12.27 16.87
N VAL A 199 -3.78 12.44 18.13
CA VAL A 199 -5.20 12.30 18.52
C VAL A 199 -6.10 13.22 17.68
N SER A 200 -5.69 14.46 17.51
CA SER A 200 -6.48 15.47 16.78
C SER A 200 -6.55 15.17 15.29
N VAL A 201 -5.41 14.81 14.68
CA VAL A 201 -5.30 14.45 13.25
C VAL A 201 -6.16 13.24 12.93
N LYS A 202 -6.05 12.15 13.71
CA LYS A 202 -6.90 10.97 13.51
C LYS A 202 -8.38 11.31 13.60
N ALA A 203 -8.78 12.09 14.59
CA ALA A 203 -10.19 12.48 14.74
C ALA A 203 -10.73 13.30 13.54
N VAL A 204 -9.96 14.25 13.00
CA VAL A 204 -10.44 15.06 11.87
C VAL A 204 -10.45 14.30 10.54
N GLN A 205 -9.63 13.25 10.41
CA GLN A 205 -9.53 12.42 9.20
C GLN A 205 -10.43 11.19 9.20
N TYR A 206 -11.17 10.95 10.29
CA TYR A 206 -12.01 9.76 10.43
C TYR A 206 -12.95 9.50 9.23
N ALA A 207 -13.59 10.54 8.70
CA ALA A 207 -14.50 10.40 7.57
C ALA A 207 -13.77 9.99 6.28
N ALA A 208 -12.53 10.47 6.09
CA ALA A 208 -11.70 10.07 4.97
C ALA A 208 -11.29 8.59 5.07
N TYR A 209 -10.93 8.10 6.27
CA TYR A 209 -10.64 6.68 6.49
C TYR A 209 -11.84 5.77 6.18
N ILE A 210 -13.03 6.13 6.66
CA ILE A 210 -14.26 5.37 6.35
C ILE A 210 -14.49 5.29 4.84
N LYS A 211 -14.33 6.43 4.15
CA LYS A 211 -14.54 6.52 2.70
C LYS A 211 -13.52 5.65 1.96
N GLU A 212 -12.24 5.77 2.28
CA GLU A 212 -11.19 4.97 1.64
C GLU A 212 -11.41 3.47 1.84
N ASN A 213 -11.67 3.04 3.08
CA ASN A 213 -11.96 1.62 3.38
C ASN A 213 -13.18 1.11 2.61
N LYS A 214 -14.22 1.94 2.47
CA LYS A 214 -15.38 1.59 1.63
C LYS A 214 -14.99 1.45 0.15
N ASP A 215 -14.25 2.41 -0.40
CA ASP A 215 -13.81 2.40 -1.80
C ASP A 215 -12.85 1.21 -2.08
N ILE A 216 -12.01 0.83 -1.11
CA ILE A 216 -11.17 -0.38 -1.17
C ILE A 216 -12.04 -1.63 -1.25
N ARG A 217 -13.01 -1.79 -0.34
CA ARG A 217 -13.90 -2.96 -0.33
C ARG A 217 -14.72 -3.08 -1.60
N GLU A 218 -15.26 -1.97 -2.10
CA GLU A 218 -16.03 -1.95 -3.36
C GLU A 218 -15.16 -2.33 -4.56
N ARG A 219 -13.92 -1.81 -4.65
CA ARG A 219 -12.96 -2.20 -5.69
C ARG A 219 -12.57 -3.67 -5.59
N GLN A 220 -12.31 -4.18 -4.38
CA GLN A 220 -11.99 -5.59 -4.18
C GLN A 220 -13.15 -6.49 -4.62
N GLN A 221 -14.38 -6.15 -4.25
CA GLN A 221 -15.56 -6.91 -4.67
C GLN A 221 -15.74 -6.88 -6.19
N LYS A 222 -15.56 -5.71 -6.83
CA LYS A 222 -15.61 -5.59 -8.29
C LYS A 222 -14.53 -6.45 -8.96
N ASN A 223 -13.30 -6.36 -8.49
CA ASN A 223 -12.18 -7.15 -9.01
C ASN A 223 -12.41 -8.65 -8.85
N GLN A 224 -13.03 -9.10 -7.74
CA GLN A 224 -13.39 -10.50 -7.54
C GLN A 224 -14.42 -10.98 -8.57
N ILE A 225 -15.46 -10.18 -8.83
CA ILE A 225 -16.48 -10.50 -9.84
C ILE A 225 -15.86 -10.56 -11.25
N GLU A 226 -15.05 -9.56 -11.60
CA GLU A 226 -14.37 -9.52 -12.90
C GLU A 226 -13.40 -10.69 -13.07
N ASN A 227 -12.59 -11.00 -12.05
CA ASN A 227 -11.68 -12.13 -12.06
C ASN A 227 -12.41 -13.47 -12.19
N ALA A 228 -13.54 -13.65 -11.50
CA ALA A 228 -14.37 -14.85 -11.64
C ALA A 228 -14.93 -15.00 -13.06
N ALA A 229 -15.41 -13.91 -13.67
CA ALA A 229 -15.91 -13.94 -15.05
C ALA A 229 -14.79 -14.27 -16.06
N GLN A 230 -13.57 -13.76 -15.85
CA GLN A 230 -12.42 -14.08 -16.69
C GLN A 230 -11.97 -15.54 -16.52
N THR A 231 -12.02 -16.06 -15.28
CA THR A 231 -11.74 -17.47 -14.98
C THR A 231 -12.73 -18.39 -15.69
N GLU A 232 -14.03 -18.06 -15.66
CA GLU A 232 -15.07 -18.82 -16.37
C GLU A 232 -14.88 -18.78 -17.90
N LEU A 233 -14.51 -17.61 -18.44
CA LEU A 233 -14.22 -17.46 -19.86
C LEU A 233 -13.00 -18.30 -20.29
N ALA A 234 -11.95 -18.33 -19.47
CA ALA A 234 -10.75 -19.12 -19.70
C ALA A 234 -11.08 -20.62 -19.74
N GLN A 235 -11.84 -21.10 -18.75
CA GLN A 235 -12.31 -22.50 -18.73
C GLN A 235 -13.11 -22.85 -19.99
N LYS A 236 -14.06 -22.01 -20.40
CA LYS A 236 -14.85 -22.24 -21.63
C LYS A 236 -13.98 -22.31 -22.89
N ALA A 237 -12.99 -21.43 -23.01
CA ALA A 237 -12.07 -21.45 -24.15
C ALA A 237 -11.25 -22.74 -24.18
N MET A 238 -10.81 -23.24 -23.02
CA MET A 238 -10.10 -24.51 -22.88
C MET A 238 -10.99 -25.71 -23.23
N ASP A 239 -12.22 -25.73 -22.75
CA ASP A 239 -13.17 -26.82 -22.99
C ASP A 239 -13.52 -26.95 -24.48
N ILE A 240 -13.77 -25.82 -25.15
CA ILE A 240 -14.01 -25.79 -26.59
C ILE A 240 -12.80 -26.36 -27.34
N ARG A 241 -11.60 -25.86 -27.03
CA ARG A 241 -10.39 -26.30 -27.72
C ARG A 241 -10.04 -27.77 -27.42
N LYS A 242 -10.26 -28.25 -26.19
CA LYS A 242 -10.08 -29.65 -25.82
C LYS A 242 -11.00 -30.54 -26.64
N LYS A 243 -12.28 -30.17 -26.76
CA LYS A 243 -13.25 -30.90 -27.58
C LYS A 243 -12.80 -31.00 -29.05
N GLU A 244 -12.34 -29.91 -29.65
CA GLU A 244 -11.81 -29.93 -31.03
C GLU A 244 -10.62 -30.88 -31.18
N LEU A 245 -9.68 -30.84 -30.23
CA LEU A 245 -8.50 -31.70 -30.23
C LEU A 245 -8.86 -33.19 -30.07
N ASP A 246 -9.82 -33.50 -29.20
CA ASP A 246 -10.30 -34.86 -28.96
C ASP A 246 -11.07 -35.42 -30.18
N GLU A 247 -11.89 -34.58 -30.84
CA GLU A 247 -12.56 -34.95 -32.10
C GLU A 247 -11.56 -35.18 -33.24
N GLU A 248 -10.53 -34.35 -33.35
CA GLU A 248 -9.45 -34.55 -34.30
C GLU A 248 -8.67 -35.83 -33.98
N LYS A 249 -8.37 -36.11 -32.71
CA LYS A 249 -7.68 -37.32 -32.28
C LYS A 249 -8.41 -38.58 -32.73
N ALA A 250 -9.71 -38.64 -32.50
CA ALA A 250 -10.54 -39.76 -32.95
C ALA A 250 -10.43 -39.96 -34.47
N LYS A 251 -10.57 -38.88 -35.25
CA LYS A 251 -10.44 -38.92 -36.72
C LYS A 251 -9.06 -39.39 -37.18
N GLN A 252 -7.99 -38.94 -36.52
CA GLN A 252 -6.62 -39.34 -36.87
C GLN A 252 -6.36 -40.82 -36.54
N VAL A 253 -6.88 -41.32 -35.42
CA VAL A 253 -6.79 -42.76 -35.08
C VAL A 253 -7.53 -43.60 -36.12
N ASP A 254 -8.77 -43.24 -36.45
CA ASP A 254 -9.55 -43.97 -37.45
C ASP A 254 -8.85 -43.97 -38.81
N ARG A 255 -8.32 -42.83 -39.24
CA ARG A 255 -7.59 -42.70 -40.49
C ARG A 255 -6.28 -43.50 -40.49
N LEU A 256 -5.55 -43.52 -39.38
CA LEU A 256 -4.33 -44.33 -39.25
C LEU A 256 -4.64 -45.82 -39.41
N ASN A 257 -5.71 -46.30 -38.76
CA ASN A 257 -6.15 -47.68 -38.88
C ASN A 257 -6.57 -48.01 -40.31
N GLN A 258 -7.35 -47.15 -40.97
CA GLN A 258 -7.73 -47.33 -42.38
C GLN A 258 -6.52 -47.38 -43.31
N THR A 259 -5.54 -46.48 -43.12
CA THR A 259 -4.29 -46.49 -43.89
C THR A 259 -3.50 -47.77 -43.65
N TRP A 260 -3.39 -48.23 -42.40
CA TRP A 260 -2.74 -49.49 -42.06
C TRP A 260 -3.43 -50.68 -42.74
N ASP A 261 -4.76 -50.75 -42.68
CA ASP A 261 -5.54 -51.85 -43.25
C ASP A 261 -5.42 -51.92 -44.78
N SER A 262 -5.23 -50.78 -45.44
CA SER A 262 -5.05 -50.69 -46.89
C SER A 262 -3.69 -51.19 -47.40
N LEU A 263 -2.69 -51.38 -46.51
CA LEU A 263 -1.38 -51.94 -46.87
C LEU A 263 -1.50 -53.40 -47.29
N THR A 264 -0.60 -53.84 -48.18
CA THR A 264 -0.45 -55.25 -48.53
C THR A 264 0.07 -56.06 -47.34
N GLU A 265 -0.18 -57.37 -47.31
CA GLU A 265 0.31 -58.25 -46.23
C GLU A 265 1.84 -58.26 -46.13
N GLU A 266 2.54 -58.13 -47.26
CA GLU A 266 4.01 -58.02 -47.29
C GLU A 266 4.48 -56.71 -46.63
N ALA A 267 3.86 -55.57 -46.96
CA ALA A 267 4.18 -54.28 -46.35
C ALA A 267 3.85 -54.28 -44.85
N LYS A 268 2.72 -54.87 -44.44
CA LYS A 268 2.36 -55.04 -43.03
C LYS A 268 3.39 -55.87 -42.28
N ALA A 269 3.86 -56.98 -42.85
CA ALA A 269 4.88 -57.82 -42.23
C ALA A 269 6.20 -57.08 -42.02
N GLN A 270 6.63 -56.28 -43.00
CA GLN A 270 7.86 -55.49 -42.93
C GLN A 270 7.75 -54.33 -41.93
N LEU A 271 6.59 -53.66 -41.85
CA LEU A 271 6.40 -52.45 -41.04
C LEU A 271 5.87 -52.72 -39.63
N LYS A 272 5.51 -53.97 -39.28
CA LYS A 272 4.85 -54.30 -38.01
C LYS A 272 5.64 -53.85 -36.78
N GLN A 273 6.94 -54.14 -36.75
CA GLN A 273 7.80 -53.76 -35.62
C GLN A 273 7.97 -52.24 -35.56
N ASP A 274 8.28 -51.60 -36.69
CA ASP A 274 8.43 -50.14 -36.79
C ASP A 274 7.14 -49.41 -36.36
N GLN A 275 5.96 -49.94 -36.71
CA GLN A 275 4.69 -49.38 -36.28
C GLN A 275 4.47 -49.48 -34.76
N ALA A 276 4.88 -50.59 -34.13
CA ALA A 276 4.78 -50.76 -32.69
C ALA A 276 5.74 -49.82 -31.93
N GLU A 277 7.00 -49.76 -32.37
CA GLU A 277 8.01 -48.84 -31.81
C GLU A 277 7.60 -47.38 -32.01
N TRP A 278 6.98 -47.06 -33.16
CA TRP A 278 6.48 -45.72 -33.42
C TRP A 278 5.35 -45.30 -32.45
N PHE A 279 4.43 -46.20 -32.09
CA PHE A 279 3.38 -45.90 -31.11
C PHE A 279 3.98 -45.54 -29.74
N GLU A 280 4.93 -46.34 -29.26
CA GLU A 280 5.61 -46.10 -27.99
C GLU A 280 6.39 -44.78 -28.02
N LYS A 281 7.17 -44.55 -29.09
CA LYS A 281 7.94 -43.32 -29.27
C LYS A 281 7.04 -42.09 -29.30
N ARG A 282 5.92 -42.13 -30.04
CA ARG A 282 4.95 -41.03 -30.09
C ARG A 282 4.45 -40.70 -28.69
N ASP A 283 4.03 -41.70 -27.94
CA ASP A 283 3.39 -41.48 -26.63
C ASP A 283 4.40 -40.94 -25.61
N VAL A 284 5.64 -41.41 -25.63
CA VAL A 284 6.73 -40.88 -24.79
C VAL A 284 7.08 -39.45 -25.18
N ASP A 285 7.33 -39.18 -26.47
CA ASP A 285 7.68 -37.86 -26.97
C ASP A 285 6.59 -36.83 -26.64
N CYS A 286 5.32 -37.19 -26.85
CA CYS A 286 4.20 -36.28 -26.57
C CYS A 286 4.00 -36.03 -25.07
N LYS A 287 4.28 -37.00 -24.20
CA LYS A 287 4.28 -36.76 -22.74
C LYS A 287 5.36 -35.76 -22.35
N VAL A 288 6.58 -35.92 -22.86
CA VAL A 288 7.69 -34.99 -22.59
C VAL A 288 7.38 -33.58 -23.11
N ILE A 289 6.90 -33.47 -24.35
CA ILE A 289 6.54 -32.17 -24.95
C ILE A 289 5.41 -31.49 -24.17
N SER A 290 4.41 -32.23 -23.70
CA SER A 290 3.28 -31.68 -22.95
C SER A 290 3.64 -31.09 -21.57
N GLN A 291 4.82 -31.41 -21.07
CA GLN A 291 5.33 -30.88 -19.79
C GLN A 291 6.01 -29.52 -19.92
N LYS A 292 6.30 -29.07 -21.16
CA LYS A 292 6.92 -27.77 -21.39
C LYS A 292 6.08 -26.65 -20.79
N SER A 293 6.75 -25.73 -20.12
CA SER A 293 6.08 -24.55 -19.60
C SER A 293 5.61 -23.69 -20.76
N TYR A 294 4.48 -22.99 -20.58
CA TYR A 294 4.03 -21.97 -21.53
C TYR A 294 5.13 -20.96 -21.87
N SER A 295 5.96 -20.59 -20.90
CA SER A 295 7.08 -19.64 -21.08
C SER A 295 8.15 -20.12 -22.05
N GLU A 296 8.13 -21.40 -22.41
CA GLU A 296 9.06 -22.04 -23.34
C GLU A 296 8.46 -22.19 -24.75
N LEU A 297 7.19 -21.80 -24.94
CA LEU A 297 6.55 -21.80 -26.25
C LEU A 297 6.87 -20.48 -26.97
N PRO A 298 7.29 -20.53 -28.25
CA PRO A 298 7.33 -19.36 -29.11
C PRO A 298 5.94 -18.69 -29.17
N GLU A 299 5.88 -17.36 -29.28
CA GLU A 299 4.62 -16.62 -29.39
C GLU A 299 3.75 -17.12 -30.56
N SER A 300 4.37 -17.57 -31.66
CA SER A 300 3.67 -18.16 -32.81
C SER A 300 2.98 -19.50 -32.51
N GLU A 301 3.36 -20.20 -31.44
CA GLU A 301 2.78 -21.48 -31.02
C GLU A 301 1.71 -21.33 -29.93
N VAL A 302 1.58 -20.14 -29.36
CA VAL A 302 0.60 -19.80 -28.34
C VAL A 302 -0.81 -19.81 -28.95
N GLU A 303 -1.65 -20.70 -28.46
CA GLU A 303 -3.06 -20.77 -28.87
C GLU A 303 -3.90 -19.74 -28.13
N THR A 304 -5.03 -19.33 -28.73
CA THR A 304 -5.93 -18.30 -28.19
C THR A 304 -6.35 -18.57 -26.74
N TYR A 305 -6.65 -19.81 -26.38
CA TYR A 305 -7.03 -20.17 -25.00
C TYR A 305 -5.88 -19.95 -24.00
N GLN A 306 -4.62 -20.06 -24.44
CA GLN A 306 -3.42 -19.89 -23.61
C GLN A 306 -3.09 -18.42 -23.36
N GLN A 307 -3.71 -17.49 -24.11
CA GLN A 307 -3.58 -16.05 -23.85
C GLN A 307 -4.24 -15.64 -22.53
N GLN A 308 -5.17 -16.44 -21.99
CA GLN A 308 -5.87 -16.20 -20.72
C GLN A 308 -5.22 -16.92 -19.52
N ARG A 309 -3.99 -17.43 -19.67
CA ARG A 309 -3.31 -18.23 -18.64
C ARG A 309 -3.19 -17.58 -17.26
N GLN A 310 -3.21 -16.25 -17.17
CA GLN A 310 -3.15 -15.58 -15.86
C GLN A 310 -4.37 -15.87 -14.98
N TYR A 311 -5.46 -16.39 -15.55
CA TYR A 311 -6.67 -16.78 -14.84
C TYR A 311 -6.77 -18.29 -14.59
N TRP A 312 -5.75 -19.06 -14.95
CA TRP A 312 -5.77 -20.51 -14.76
C TRP A 312 -5.50 -20.88 -13.30
N ASP A 313 -6.24 -21.85 -12.82
CA ASP A 313 -5.94 -22.60 -11.62
C ASP A 313 -5.13 -23.86 -11.95
N ASP A 314 -4.90 -24.70 -10.95
CA ASP A 314 -4.15 -25.95 -11.12
C ASP A 314 -4.87 -26.95 -12.04
N ALA A 315 -6.21 -26.96 -12.03
CA ALA A 315 -7.01 -27.87 -12.85
C ALA A 315 -6.94 -27.47 -14.33
N MET A 316 -7.09 -26.18 -14.64
CA MET A 316 -6.88 -25.63 -15.97
C MET A 316 -5.43 -25.85 -16.42
N SER A 317 -4.45 -25.63 -15.55
CA SER A 317 -3.05 -25.89 -15.87
C SER A 317 -2.81 -27.36 -16.25
N GLN A 318 -3.47 -28.29 -15.56
CA GLN A 318 -3.41 -29.71 -15.88
C GLN A 318 -4.16 -30.05 -17.19
N GLN A 319 -5.34 -29.47 -17.40
CA GLN A 319 -6.09 -29.62 -18.65
C GLN A 319 -5.27 -29.12 -19.86
N ASN A 320 -4.54 -28.02 -19.72
CA ASN A 320 -3.63 -27.54 -20.77
C ASN A 320 -2.55 -28.58 -21.10
N LYS A 321 -1.95 -29.26 -20.11
CA LYS A 321 -0.97 -30.34 -20.38
C LYS A 321 -1.61 -31.48 -21.18
N GLU A 322 -2.83 -31.89 -20.84
CA GLU A 322 -3.56 -32.90 -21.61
C GLU A 322 -3.85 -32.47 -23.05
N MET A 323 -4.21 -31.21 -23.24
CA MET A 323 -4.44 -30.62 -24.56
C MET A 323 -3.14 -30.59 -25.38
N GLN A 324 -2.01 -30.20 -24.79
CA GLN A 324 -0.70 -30.20 -25.46
C GLN A 324 -0.25 -31.62 -25.84
N TYR A 325 -0.49 -32.61 -24.97
CA TYR A 325 -0.29 -34.01 -25.30
C TYR A 325 -1.13 -34.42 -26.52
N THR A 326 -2.42 -34.08 -26.52
CA THR A 326 -3.35 -34.43 -27.60
C THR A 326 -2.98 -33.75 -28.91
N LYS A 327 -2.58 -32.47 -28.88
CA LYS A 327 -2.07 -31.73 -30.03
C LYS A 327 -0.83 -32.41 -30.63
N CYS A 328 0.13 -32.80 -29.80
CA CYS A 328 1.30 -33.55 -30.25
C CYS A 328 0.89 -34.91 -30.86
N PHE A 329 -0.01 -35.64 -30.21
CA PHE A 329 -0.51 -36.93 -30.67
C PHE A 329 -1.13 -36.81 -32.06
N ASN A 330 -2.00 -35.82 -32.28
CA ASN A 330 -2.68 -35.59 -33.55
C ASN A 330 -1.66 -35.30 -34.67
N LYS A 331 -0.71 -34.39 -34.40
CA LYS A 331 0.35 -34.03 -35.34
C LYS A 331 1.20 -35.24 -35.74
N ARG A 332 1.72 -35.99 -34.77
CA ARG A 332 2.54 -37.17 -35.02
C ARG A 332 1.77 -38.25 -35.79
N THR A 333 0.50 -38.45 -35.45
CA THR A 333 -0.36 -39.43 -36.13
C THR A 333 -0.60 -39.04 -37.59
N ALA A 334 -0.84 -37.75 -37.86
CA ALA A 334 -0.95 -37.24 -39.23
C ALA A 334 0.35 -37.43 -40.03
N GLU A 335 1.52 -37.14 -39.44
CA GLU A 335 2.84 -37.39 -40.04
C GLU A 335 3.03 -38.88 -40.39
N ARG A 336 2.59 -39.78 -39.50
CA ARG A 336 2.70 -41.22 -39.73
C ARG A 336 1.75 -41.73 -40.81
N ILE A 337 0.54 -41.20 -40.89
CA ILE A 337 -0.40 -41.51 -41.98
C ILE A 337 0.24 -41.16 -43.33
N ILE A 338 0.91 -40.01 -43.44
CA ILE A 338 1.61 -39.61 -44.67
C ILE A 338 2.75 -40.61 -44.99
N TYR A 339 3.54 -40.97 -43.99
CA TYR A 339 4.61 -41.97 -44.15
C TYR A 339 4.07 -43.32 -44.67
N LEU A 340 3.01 -43.86 -44.06
CA LEU A 340 2.44 -45.14 -44.48
C LEU A 340 1.81 -45.08 -45.87
N ASN A 341 1.17 -43.95 -46.25
CA ASN A 341 0.65 -43.77 -47.60
C ASN A 341 1.76 -43.73 -48.65
N ASN A 342 2.95 -43.22 -48.31
CA ASN A 342 4.09 -43.26 -49.22
C ASN A 342 4.68 -44.67 -49.40
N ALA A 343 4.38 -45.60 -48.48
CA ALA A 343 4.74 -47.01 -48.62
C ALA A 343 3.72 -47.82 -49.47
N LEU A 344 2.58 -47.22 -49.83
CA LEU A 344 1.58 -47.81 -50.76
C LEU A 344 1.92 -47.55 -52.23
N ASN A 345 2.71 -46.52 -52.53
CA ASN A 345 3.18 -46.14 -53.87
C ASN A 345 4.58 -46.69 -54.10
#